data_AF-A0A1V5MHV8-F1
#
_entry.id   AF-A0A1V5MHV8-F1
#
_cell.length_a   1.000
_cell.length_b   1.000
_cell.length_c   1.000
_cell.angle_alpha   90.00
_cell.angle_beta   90.00
_cell.angle_gamma   90.00
#
_symmetry.space_group_name_H-M   'P 1'
#
loop_
_entity.id
_entity.type
_entity.pdbx_description
1 polymer ?
#
loop_
_entity_poly.entity_id
_entity_poly.type
_entity_poly.pdbx_seq_one_letter_code
_entity_poly.pdbx_strand_id
1 'polypeptide(L)'
;MAASVRITILVDNQAGEGLAAEHGFALWIETGGKNILFDTGEGPALLHNAPQLGVDLATADCLVLSHGHHDHTGGVAALLEKTGPLDVYFHPGLTDERYAIRSGKAISIKMPPASAAALANLPEARKHPVPAPAEIFEGVGLTGPIPRRTAYGRTGPLDQDLRRTGGLPGLRPRRPGQYPQSCPPAER
;
A
#
# COMPACT_ATOMS: atom_id res chain seq x y z
N MET A 1 -31.75 2.35 -6.41
CA MET A 1 -30.79 1.90 -7.45
C MET A 1 -29.46 1.72 -6.75
N ALA A 2 -28.83 0.54 -6.79
CA ALA A 2 -27.47 0.41 -6.29
C ALA A 2 -26.55 1.28 -7.14
N ALA A 3 -25.64 2.04 -6.53
CA ALA A 3 -24.69 2.85 -7.28
C ALA A 3 -23.85 1.93 -8.18
N SER A 4 -23.72 2.30 -9.46
CA SER A 4 -22.82 1.60 -10.38
C SER A 4 -21.37 1.84 -9.93
N VAL A 5 -20.56 0.79 -9.94
CA VAL A 5 -19.13 0.86 -9.62
C VAL A 5 -18.35 0.50 -10.86
N ARG A 6 -17.45 1.39 -11.29
CA ARG A 6 -16.43 1.11 -12.31
C ARG A 6 -15.06 1.08 -11.65
N ILE A 7 -14.27 0.06 -11.96
CA ILE A 7 -12.90 -0.07 -11.49
C ILE A 7 -12.01 -0.22 -12.72
N THR A 8 -11.01 0.64 -12.84
CA THR A 8 -9.98 0.58 -13.87
C THR A 8 -8.65 0.28 -13.19
N ILE A 9 -7.95 -0.76 -13.66
CA ILE A 9 -6.61 -1.06 -13.18
C ILE A 9 -5.64 -0.13 -13.90
N LEU A 10 -4.99 0.76 -13.15
CA LEU A 10 -4.01 1.72 -13.70
C LEU A 10 -2.59 1.14 -13.67
N VAL A 11 -2.28 0.36 -12.64
CA VAL A 11 -0.98 -0.28 -12.45
C VAL A 11 -1.19 -1.70 -11.95
N ASP A 12 -0.50 -2.63 -12.58
CA ASP A 12 -0.41 -4.03 -12.19
C ASP A 12 0.93 -4.61 -12.69
N ASN A 13 1.30 -5.76 -12.14
CA ASN A 13 2.46 -6.55 -12.56
C ASN A 13 2.41 -6.97 -14.03
N GLN A 14 1.24 -6.95 -14.65
CA GLN A 14 1.01 -7.22 -16.06
C GLN A 14 0.22 -6.08 -16.69
N ALA A 15 0.49 -5.79 -17.96
CA ALA A 15 -0.20 -4.73 -18.68
C ALA A 15 -0.56 -5.16 -20.11
N GLY A 16 -1.65 -4.60 -20.63
CA GLY A 16 -2.05 -4.75 -22.03
C GLY A 16 -1.15 -3.93 -22.98
N GLU A 17 -1.40 -4.07 -24.27
CA GLU A 17 -0.66 -3.32 -25.30
C GLU A 17 -0.80 -1.79 -25.09
N GLY A 18 0.31 -1.07 -25.24
CA GLY A 18 0.39 0.38 -25.03
C GLY A 18 0.59 0.79 -23.56
N LEU A 19 0.33 -0.08 -22.59
CA LEU A 19 0.48 0.23 -21.17
C LEU A 19 1.83 -0.25 -20.61
N ALA A 20 2.32 0.45 -19.59
CA ALA A 20 3.50 0.05 -18.84
C ALA A 20 3.10 -0.89 -17.70
N ALA A 21 3.80 -2.03 -17.59
CA ALA A 21 3.74 -2.92 -16.43
C ALA A 21 4.84 -2.53 -15.43
N GLU A 22 4.53 -2.63 -14.14
CA GLU A 22 5.52 -2.51 -13.05
C GLU A 22 5.12 -3.38 -11.87
N HIS A 23 6.06 -3.74 -11.00
CA HIS A 23 5.72 -4.45 -9.78
C HIS A 23 5.05 -3.48 -8.80
N GLY A 24 3.72 -3.43 -8.85
CA GLY A 24 2.94 -2.55 -8.02
C GLY A 24 1.46 -2.60 -8.34
N PHE A 25 0.70 -1.77 -7.66
CA PHE A 25 -0.74 -1.75 -7.80
C PHE A 25 -1.30 -0.34 -7.71
N ALA A 26 -2.26 -0.03 -8.58
CA ALA A 26 -3.08 1.17 -8.48
C ALA A 26 -4.41 0.98 -9.22
N LEU A 27 -5.50 1.47 -8.63
CA LEU A 27 -6.84 1.44 -9.20
C LEU A 27 -7.43 2.84 -9.29
N TRP A 28 -8.18 3.07 -10.35
CA TRP A 28 -9.15 4.15 -10.43
C TRP A 28 -10.55 3.60 -10.18
N ILE A 29 -11.23 4.09 -9.16
CA ILE A 29 -12.54 3.60 -8.74
C ILE A 29 -13.55 4.74 -8.87
N GLU A 30 -14.59 4.51 -9.65
CA GLU A 30 -15.70 5.43 -9.86
C GLU A 30 -16.98 4.86 -9.28
N THR A 31 -17.56 5.56 -8.31
CA THR A 31 -18.80 5.16 -7.65
C THR A 31 -19.45 6.37 -6.98
N GLY A 32 -20.79 6.44 -6.95
CA GLY A 32 -21.49 7.51 -6.24
C GLY A 32 -21.14 8.94 -6.68
N GLY A 33 -20.69 9.12 -7.93
CA GLY A 33 -20.19 10.41 -8.44
C GLY A 33 -18.83 10.82 -7.89
N LYS A 34 -18.09 9.88 -7.29
CA LYS A 34 -16.74 10.05 -6.74
C LYS A 34 -15.71 9.30 -7.55
N ASN A 35 -14.53 9.91 -7.67
CA ASN A 35 -13.33 9.39 -8.29
C ASN A 35 -12.28 9.11 -7.21
N ILE A 36 -12.00 7.85 -6.95
CA ILE A 36 -11.07 7.42 -5.91
C ILE A 36 -9.86 6.80 -6.58
N LEU A 37 -8.69 7.36 -6.32
CA LEU A 37 -7.42 6.70 -6.64
C LEU A 37 -7.03 5.81 -5.46
N PHE A 38 -6.85 4.52 -5.70
CA PHE A 38 -6.40 3.57 -4.70
C PHE A 38 -4.98 3.11 -5.04
N ASP A 39 -4.02 3.40 -4.16
CA ASP A 39 -2.57 3.23 -4.37
C ASP A 39 -2.03 3.95 -5.62
N THR A 40 -0.71 3.85 -5.84
CA THR A 40 0.01 4.65 -6.84
C THR A 40 1.07 3.86 -7.61
N GLY A 41 1.19 2.56 -7.37
CA GLY A 41 2.28 1.76 -7.94
C GLY A 41 3.65 2.06 -7.34
N GLU A 42 4.68 1.54 -8.01
CA GLU A 42 6.09 1.72 -7.69
C GLU A 42 6.66 3.03 -8.27
N GLY A 43 6.07 3.57 -9.34
CA GLY A 43 6.45 4.89 -9.83
C GLY A 43 5.87 5.27 -11.20
N PRO A 44 6.57 4.98 -12.31
CA PRO A 44 6.30 5.62 -13.60
C PRO A 44 5.01 5.16 -14.27
N ALA A 45 4.54 3.93 -14.03
CA ALA A 45 3.41 3.37 -14.79
C ALA A 45 2.12 4.17 -14.57
N LEU A 46 1.86 4.68 -13.35
CA LEU A 46 0.63 5.41 -13.05
C LEU A 46 0.42 6.61 -13.97
N LEU A 47 1.42 7.49 -14.06
CA LEU A 47 1.30 8.72 -14.86
C LEU A 47 1.31 8.45 -16.36
N HIS A 48 1.90 7.34 -16.78
CA HIS A 48 1.92 6.89 -18.18
C HIS A 48 0.59 6.25 -18.59
N ASN A 49 0.02 5.37 -17.75
CA ASN A 49 -1.14 4.56 -18.06
C ASN A 49 -2.45 5.34 -17.94
N ALA A 50 -2.59 6.22 -16.94
CA ALA A 50 -3.82 6.97 -16.70
C ALA A 50 -4.38 7.68 -17.96
N PRO A 51 -3.61 8.53 -18.67
CA PRO A 51 -4.14 9.20 -19.87
C PRO A 51 -4.48 8.23 -21.01
N GLN A 52 -3.78 7.10 -21.13
CA GLN A 52 -4.05 6.09 -22.16
C GLN A 52 -5.35 5.33 -21.90
N LEU A 53 -5.72 5.21 -20.62
CA LEU A 53 -6.97 4.62 -20.15
C LEU A 53 -8.11 5.65 -20.06
N GLY A 54 -7.90 6.89 -20.53
CA GLY A 54 -8.88 7.96 -20.47
C GLY A 54 -9.15 8.46 -19.05
N VAL A 55 -8.23 8.25 -18.11
CA VAL A 55 -8.32 8.70 -16.72
C VAL A 55 -7.54 10.00 -16.55
N ASP A 56 -8.23 11.03 -16.06
CA ASP A 56 -7.61 12.27 -15.60
C ASP A 56 -7.42 12.25 -14.08
N LEU A 57 -6.18 12.03 -13.64
CA LEU A 57 -5.81 11.98 -12.23
C LEU A 57 -6.09 13.28 -11.48
N ALA A 58 -6.15 14.44 -12.17
CA ALA A 58 -6.48 15.72 -11.54
C ALA A 58 -7.95 15.79 -11.07
N THR A 59 -8.79 14.87 -11.54
CA THR A 59 -10.21 14.77 -11.14
C THR A 59 -10.43 13.85 -9.95
N ALA A 60 -9.37 13.34 -9.30
CA ALA A 60 -9.49 12.50 -8.12
C ALA A 60 -10.08 13.29 -6.95
N ASP A 61 -11.16 12.79 -6.34
CA ASP A 61 -11.70 13.33 -5.10
C ASP A 61 -10.77 13.01 -3.92
N CYS A 62 -10.18 11.81 -3.92
CA CYS A 62 -9.24 11.39 -2.90
C CYS A 62 -8.26 10.31 -3.37
N LEU A 63 -7.20 10.13 -2.59
CA LEU A 63 -6.25 9.04 -2.66
C LEU A 63 -6.40 8.18 -1.42
N VAL A 64 -6.51 6.88 -1.61
CA VAL A 64 -6.49 5.88 -0.55
C VAL A 64 -5.20 5.09 -0.67
N LEU A 65 -4.39 5.07 0.38
CA LEU A 65 -3.17 4.25 0.45
C LEU A 65 -3.41 3.03 1.32
N SER A 66 -3.33 1.86 0.72
CA SER A 66 -3.63 0.58 1.36
C SER A 66 -2.63 0.26 2.47
N HIS A 67 -1.34 0.48 2.21
CA HIS A 67 -0.24 0.30 3.15
C HIS A 67 1.06 0.96 2.66
N GLY A 68 2.09 0.91 3.50
CA GLY A 68 3.33 1.66 3.35
C GLY A 68 4.41 1.04 2.47
N HIS A 69 4.10 0.10 1.57
CA HIS A 69 5.15 -0.48 0.73
C HIS A 69 5.45 0.37 -0.51
N HIS A 70 6.68 0.30 -1.01
CA HIS A 70 7.12 1.13 -2.15
C HIS A 70 6.35 0.86 -3.45
N ASP A 71 5.94 -0.37 -3.68
CA ASP A 71 5.16 -0.83 -4.83
C ASP A 71 3.69 -0.37 -4.82
N HIS A 72 3.26 0.30 -3.76
CA HIS A 72 1.93 0.91 -3.63
C HIS A 72 2.01 2.43 -3.50
N THR A 73 3.14 2.96 -3.03
CA THR A 73 3.28 4.36 -2.59
C THR A 73 4.35 5.12 -3.37
N GLY A 74 5.00 4.49 -4.34
CA GLY A 74 6.11 5.07 -5.08
C GLY A 74 5.69 6.23 -5.98
N GLY A 75 4.47 6.21 -6.51
CA GLY A 75 3.92 7.27 -7.35
C GLY A 75 3.41 8.52 -6.60
N VAL A 76 3.32 8.50 -5.26
CA VAL A 76 2.68 9.59 -4.47
C VAL A 76 3.31 10.96 -4.74
N ALA A 77 4.64 11.07 -4.74
CA ALA A 77 5.29 12.36 -4.96
C ALA A 77 4.96 12.97 -6.33
N ALA A 78 5.07 12.16 -7.38
CA ALA A 78 4.82 12.59 -8.75
C ALA A 78 3.33 12.87 -9.00
N LEU A 79 2.43 12.10 -8.35
CA LEU A 79 1.00 12.38 -8.37
C LEU A 79 0.71 13.76 -7.78
N LEU A 80 1.17 14.03 -6.55
CA LEU A 80 0.91 15.29 -5.84
C LEU A 80 1.48 16.51 -6.57
N GLU A 81 2.62 16.35 -7.24
CA GLU A 81 3.18 17.38 -8.12
C GLU A 81 2.25 17.66 -9.32
N LYS A 82 1.64 16.63 -9.90
CA LYS A 82 0.75 16.75 -11.06
C LYS A 82 -0.63 17.28 -10.71
N THR A 83 -1.25 16.78 -9.66
CA THR A 83 -2.66 17.06 -9.30
C THR A 83 -2.80 18.23 -8.34
N GLY A 84 -1.72 18.58 -7.63
CA GLY A 84 -1.79 19.40 -6.42
C GLY A 84 -2.33 18.61 -5.22
N PRO A 85 -2.57 19.30 -4.08
CA PRO A 85 -3.04 18.66 -2.85
C PRO A 85 -4.44 18.05 -3.00
N LEU A 86 -4.58 16.78 -2.63
CA LEU A 86 -5.85 16.05 -2.53
C LEU A 86 -6.02 15.44 -1.14
N ASP A 87 -7.24 15.03 -0.80
CA ASP A 87 -7.50 14.29 0.43
C ASP A 87 -6.85 12.90 0.36
N VAL A 88 -5.97 12.59 1.31
CA VAL A 88 -5.24 11.32 1.38
C VAL A 88 -5.65 10.56 2.62
N TYR A 89 -6.25 9.39 2.41
CA TYR A 89 -6.64 8.44 3.45
C TYR A 89 -5.60 7.33 3.58
N PHE A 90 -5.14 7.07 4.80
CA PHE A 90 -4.08 6.11 5.03
C PHE A 90 -4.07 5.55 6.45
N HIS A 91 -3.47 4.38 6.65
CA HIS A 91 -3.26 3.84 8.00
C HIS A 91 -2.19 4.65 8.76
N PRO A 92 -2.33 4.95 10.08
CA PRO A 92 -1.37 5.77 10.83
C PRO A 92 0.11 5.33 10.74
N GLY A 93 0.35 4.02 10.66
CA GLY A 93 1.68 3.41 10.44
C GLY A 93 2.08 3.25 8.97
N LEU A 94 1.65 4.16 8.08
CA LEU A 94 1.97 4.12 6.64
C LEU A 94 3.48 4.31 6.40
N THR A 95 4.13 5.18 7.15
CA THR A 95 5.55 5.50 6.99
C THR A 95 6.47 4.65 7.88
N ASP A 96 5.91 3.66 8.58
CA ASP A 96 6.68 2.71 9.39
C ASP A 96 7.74 2.00 8.52
N GLU A 97 8.85 1.63 9.14
CA GLU A 97 9.86 0.77 8.51
C GLU A 97 9.25 -0.60 8.15
N ARG A 98 9.51 -1.06 6.92
CA ARG A 98 9.02 -2.34 6.38
C ARG A 98 10.15 -3.03 5.64
N TYR A 99 10.29 -4.34 5.84
CA TYR A 99 11.35 -5.13 5.24
C TYR A 99 10.81 -6.44 4.64
N ALA A 100 11.36 -6.83 3.49
CA ALA A 100 11.25 -8.17 2.95
C ALA A 100 12.55 -8.94 3.20
N ILE A 101 12.45 -10.25 3.42
CA ILE A 101 13.61 -11.14 3.45
C ILE A 101 13.78 -11.77 2.08
N ARG A 102 14.88 -11.45 1.40
CA ARG A 102 15.25 -12.07 0.12
C ARG A 102 16.66 -12.61 0.23
N SER A 103 16.84 -13.90 -0.09
CA SER A 103 18.14 -14.58 -0.01
C SER A 103 18.87 -14.38 1.33
N GLY A 104 18.12 -14.39 2.44
CA GLY A 104 18.65 -14.22 3.79
C GLY A 104 19.02 -12.77 4.17
N LYS A 105 18.77 -11.78 3.31
CA LYS A 105 19.01 -10.36 3.59
C LYS A 105 17.69 -9.62 3.76
N ALA A 106 17.66 -8.70 4.73
CA ALA A 106 16.57 -7.74 4.85
C ALA A 106 16.74 -6.64 3.80
N ILE A 107 15.70 -6.45 3.00
CA ILE A 107 15.61 -5.39 1.99
C ILE A 107 14.47 -4.48 2.42
N SER A 108 14.74 -3.19 2.49
CA SER A 108 13.70 -2.22 2.80
C SER A 108 12.66 -2.22 1.68
N ILE A 109 11.40 -2.31 2.07
CA ILE A 109 10.24 -2.18 1.17
C ILE A 109 9.36 -1.01 1.59
N LYS A 110 9.86 -0.09 2.42
CA LYS A 110 9.09 1.05 2.93
C LYS A 110 8.76 2.06 1.83
N MET A 111 7.78 2.93 2.11
CA MET A 111 7.45 4.10 1.31
C MET A 111 8.71 4.91 0.96
N PRO A 112 8.94 5.26 -0.31
CA PRO A 112 10.11 6.01 -0.71
C PRO A 112 10.21 7.36 0.00
N PRO A 113 11.43 7.86 0.31
CA PRO A 113 11.59 9.12 1.03
C PRO A 113 10.92 10.32 0.36
N ALA A 114 10.93 10.38 -0.98
CA ALA A 114 10.25 11.44 -1.74
C ALA A 114 8.73 11.40 -1.53
N SER A 115 8.11 10.23 -1.61
CA SER A 115 6.69 10.03 -1.33
C SER A 115 6.31 10.37 0.10
N ALA A 116 7.15 9.95 1.07
CA ALA A 116 6.95 10.28 2.48
C ALA A 116 7.04 11.79 2.75
N ALA A 117 8.00 12.47 2.13
CA ALA A 117 8.15 13.92 2.22
C ALA A 117 6.97 14.66 1.57
N ALA A 118 6.53 14.21 0.39
CA ALA A 118 5.37 14.80 -0.29
C ALA A 118 4.09 14.67 0.55
N LEU A 119 3.85 13.49 1.16
CA LEU A 119 2.75 13.27 2.08
C LEU A 119 2.88 14.16 3.33
N ALA A 120 4.07 14.26 3.93
CA ALA A 120 4.29 15.09 5.12
C ALA A 120 4.01 16.58 4.86
N ASN A 121 4.35 17.06 3.67
CA ASN A 121 4.14 18.43 3.23
C ASN A 121 2.69 18.77 2.87
N LEU A 122 1.78 17.79 2.81
CA LEU A 122 0.36 18.08 2.63
C LEU A 122 -0.21 18.87 3.81
N PRO A 123 -1.15 19.79 3.58
CA PRO A 123 -1.90 20.44 4.65
C PRO A 123 -2.54 19.41 5.58
N GLU A 124 -2.54 19.65 6.89
CA GLU A 124 -3.16 18.73 7.87
C GLU A 124 -4.63 18.42 7.54
N ALA A 125 -5.38 19.41 7.02
CA ALA A 125 -6.77 19.23 6.61
C ALA A 125 -6.98 18.22 5.47
N ARG A 126 -5.92 17.85 4.73
CA ARG A 126 -5.93 16.88 3.62
C ARG A 126 -5.39 15.52 4.03
N LYS A 127 -4.88 15.36 5.26
CA LYS A 127 -4.32 14.11 5.76
C LYS A 127 -5.37 13.45 6.66
N HIS A 128 -5.81 12.26 6.25
CA HIS A 128 -6.88 11.52 6.93
C HIS A 128 -6.36 10.15 7.42
N PRO A 129 -5.73 10.08 8.60
CA PRO A 129 -5.37 8.80 9.20
C PRO A 129 -6.61 7.97 9.55
N VAL A 130 -6.62 6.68 9.19
CA VAL A 130 -7.75 5.76 9.37
C VAL A 130 -7.37 4.63 10.34
N PRO A 131 -7.53 4.84 11.67
CA PRO A 131 -7.15 3.86 12.70
C PRO A 131 -8.22 2.78 12.97
N ALA A 132 -9.41 2.90 12.36
CA ALA A 132 -10.54 2.00 12.53
C ALA A 132 -11.38 2.01 11.24
N PRO A 133 -12.33 1.06 11.04
CA PRO A 133 -13.26 1.14 9.93
C PRO A 133 -13.93 2.52 9.86
N ALA A 134 -13.95 3.11 8.67
CA ALA A 134 -14.46 4.46 8.45
C ALA A 134 -15.16 4.56 7.09
N GLU A 135 -16.30 5.22 7.05
CA GLU A 135 -16.96 5.61 5.81
C GLU A 135 -16.34 6.92 5.29
N ILE A 136 -15.93 6.95 4.02
CA ILE A 136 -15.28 8.13 3.41
C ILE A 136 -16.21 8.86 2.44
N PHE A 137 -17.17 8.14 1.86
CA PHE A 137 -18.29 8.68 1.09
C PHE A 137 -19.50 7.79 1.31
N GLU A 138 -20.70 8.28 0.99
CA GLU A 138 -21.93 7.48 1.09
C GLU A 138 -21.79 6.15 0.35
N GLY A 139 -21.87 5.04 1.08
CA GLY A 139 -21.73 3.69 0.55
C GLY A 139 -20.29 3.25 0.23
N VAL A 140 -19.28 4.04 0.62
CA VAL A 140 -17.86 3.73 0.41
C VAL A 140 -17.11 3.76 1.75
N GLY A 141 -16.66 2.59 2.19
CA GLY A 141 -15.95 2.41 3.45
C GLY A 141 -14.53 1.87 3.29
N LEU A 142 -13.66 2.29 4.21
CA LEU A 142 -12.34 1.73 4.46
C LEU A 142 -12.41 0.84 5.70
N THR A 143 -11.77 -0.33 5.66
CA THR A 143 -11.82 -1.29 6.78
C THR A 143 -10.97 -0.88 7.98
N GLY A 144 -10.08 0.09 7.82
CA GLY A 144 -9.05 0.38 8.81
C GLY A 144 -8.07 -0.80 9.02
N PRO A 145 -7.35 -0.84 10.16
CA PRO A 145 -6.38 -1.88 10.44
C PRO A 145 -7.02 -3.26 10.55
N ILE A 146 -6.48 -4.25 9.84
CA ILE A 146 -6.89 -5.65 9.95
C ILE A 146 -6.07 -6.33 11.06
N PRO A 147 -6.67 -6.74 12.19
CA PRO A 147 -5.93 -7.32 13.31
C PRO A 147 -5.30 -8.67 12.94
N ARG A 148 -4.01 -8.83 13.19
CA ARG A 148 -3.27 -10.09 12.97
C ARG A 148 -3.48 -11.07 14.12
N ARG A 149 -4.69 -11.63 14.20
CA ARG A 149 -5.08 -12.56 15.29
C ARG A 149 -4.54 -13.97 15.10
N THR A 150 -4.25 -14.37 13.87
CA THR A 150 -3.77 -15.72 13.53
C THR A 150 -2.26 -15.76 13.32
N ALA A 151 -1.67 -16.95 13.46
CA ALA A 151 -0.24 -17.16 13.25
C ALA A 151 0.21 -16.83 11.81
N TYR A 152 -0.69 -17.00 10.83
CA TYR A 152 -0.46 -16.65 9.41
C TYR A 152 -0.26 -15.15 9.18
N GLY A 153 -0.94 -14.31 9.97
CA GLY A 153 -0.84 -12.86 9.87
C GLY A 153 0.35 -12.25 10.60
N ARG A 154 1.08 -13.00 11.43
CA ARG A 154 2.21 -12.45 12.18
C ARG A 154 3.39 -12.23 11.24
N THR A 155 3.83 -10.98 11.12
CA THR A 155 5.18 -10.68 10.62
C THR A 155 6.16 -11.44 11.51
N GLY A 156 7.07 -12.21 10.90
CA GLY A 156 8.02 -13.06 11.63
C GLY A 156 8.90 -12.26 12.60
N PRO A 157 9.76 -12.92 13.38
CA PRO A 157 10.51 -12.34 14.51
C PRO A 157 11.32 -11.07 14.20
N LEU A 158 11.62 -10.79 12.92
CA LEU A 158 12.28 -9.57 12.47
C LEU A 158 11.55 -8.26 12.81
N ASP A 159 10.21 -8.21 12.75
CA ASP A 159 9.46 -6.98 13.05
C ASP A 159 9.53 -6.64 14.56
N GLN A 160 9.60 -7.66 15.41
CA GLN A 160 9.74 -7.50 16.85
C GLN A 160 11.17 -7.15 17.27
N ASP A 161 12.17 -7.79 16.65
CA ASP A 161 13.58 -7.54 16.95
C ASP A 161 14.05 -6.18 16.40
N LEU A 162 13.68 -5.80 15.17
CA LEU A 162 14.08 -4.51 14.57
C LEU A 162 13.50 -3.31 15.33
N ARG A 163 12.26 -3.40 15.83
CA ARG A 163 11.64 -2.37 16.70
C ARG A 163 12.36 -2.24 18.04
N ARG A 164 13.04 -3.30 18.51
CA ARG A 164 13.79 -3.32 19.78
C ARG A 164 15.24 -2.86 19.65
N THR A 165 15.88 -3.12 18.52
CA THR A 165 17.35 -2.97 18.40
C THR A 165 17.81 -1.87 17.45
N GLY A 166 16.91 -1.22 16.69
CA GLY A 166 17.29 -0.16 15.74
C GLY A 166 18.19 -0.64 14.60
N GLY A 167 18.27 -1.96 14.38
CA GLY A 167 19.15 -2.63 13.43
C GLY A 167 19.19 -4.14 13.68
N LEU A 168 19.48 -4.94 12.65
CA LEU A 168 19.49 -6.40 12.75
C LEU A 168 20.50 -6.89 13.81
N PRO A 169 20.08 -7.58 14.90
CA PRO A 169 21.03 -8.34 15.69
C PRO A 169 21.47 -9.55 14.86
N GLY A 170 22.78 -9.75 14.75
CA GLY A 170 23.41 -10.75 13.89
C GLY A 170 22.76 -12.13 14.01
N LEU A 171 21.98 -12.49 12.98
CA LEU A 171 21.45 -13.84 12.83
C LEU A 171 22.62 -14.77 12.52
N ARG A 172 23.08 -15.52 13.53
CA ARG A 172 23.88 -16.72 13.27
C ARG A 172 23.00 -17.71 12.52
N PRO A 173 23.47 -18.33 11.43
CA PRO A 173 22.69 -19.32 10.71
C PRO A 173 22.37 -20.50 11.63
N ARG A 174 21.09 -20.86 11.74
CA ARG A 174 20.68 -22.11 12.40
C ARG A 174 21.19 -23.29 11.56
N ARG A 175 21.74 -24.31 12.24
CA ARG A 175 22.22 -25.54 11.58
C ARG A 175 21.04 -26.27 10.92
N PRO A 176 21.23 -26.89 9.74
CA PRO A 176 20.20 -27.72 9.12
C PRO A 176 19.88 -28.92 10.04
N GLY A 177 18.60 -29.18 10.32
CA GLY A 177 18.17 -30.41 11.01
C GLY A 177 17.27 -30.26 12.24
N GLN A 178 16.88 -29.04 12.66
CA GLN A 178 15.91 -28.85 13.74
C GLN A 178 14.57 -28.33 13.20
N TYR A 179 13.81 -29.21 12.55
CA TYR A 179 12.37 -29.01 12.42
C TYR A 179 11.70 -29.64 13.65
N PRO A 180 10.85 -28.93 14.41
CA PRO A 180 9.91 -29.61 15.29
C PRO A 180 8.96 -30.43 14.41
N GLN A 181 8.99 -31.76 14.60
CA GLN A 181 8.09 -32.66 13.92
C GLN A 181 6.66 -32.45 14.43
N SER A 182 5.73 -32.54 13.47
CA SER A 182 4.27 -32.68 13.63
C SER A 182 3.48 -31.44 14.07
N CYS A 183 2.61 -31.00 13.15
CA CYS A 183 1.40 -30.24 13.43
C CYS A 183 0.32 -31.26 13.84
N PRO A 184 -0.40 -31.09 14.97
CA PRO A 184 -1.51 -31.99 15.29
C PRO A 184 -2.68 -31.73 14.30
N PRO A 185 -3.41 -32.77 13.87
CA PRO A 185 -4.52 -32.61 12.94
C PRO A 185 -5.66 -31.84 13.60
N ALA A 186 -6.34 -31.00 12.81
CA ALA A 186 -7.51 -30.26 13.23
C ALA A 186 -8.65 -31.22 13.61
N GLU A 187 -9.14 -31.09 14.84
CA GLU A 187 -10.38 -31.73 15.28
C GLU A 187 -11.58 -31.11 14.54
N ARG A 188 -12.54 -31.97 14.20
CA ARG A 188 -13.78 -31.66 13.48
C ARG A 188 -14.83 -31.05 14.40
#